data_AF-A0A9E1P3I7-F1
#
_entry.id   AF-A0A9E1P3I7-F1
#
_cell.length_a   1.000
_cell.length_b   1.000
_cell.length_c   1.000
_cell.angle_alpha   90.00
_cell.angle_beta   90.00
_cell.angle_gamma   90.00
#
_symmetry.space_group_name_H-M   'P 1'
#
loop_
_entity.id
_entity.type
_entity.pdbx_description
1 polymer ?
#
loop_
_entity_poly.entity_id
_entity_poly.type
_entity_poly.pdbx_seq_one_letter_code
_entity_poly.pdbx_strand_id
1 'polypeptide(L)'
;MKVLYVHLKYSILWMISVGLLIGCASTIPKTELSIQHPAKLSLKREIRKVFIDPAFIQNTNDKLGIKNQVIEALQKRLNDLGRFEVAIGPVKGIDEEKDTVALIQGSIVSGELVEDGQYSEVATCKGGIAGFVGGATGIKATKQGVTVSRRGLLCKVGNITTAAAEVGVSALFSLAGIEESRAPVDEVIRIYKYKNISIFAQVSFSITELGKTREMITIRSDSANFGRQIIESAKNVHESYVSLADALQLLLSPVAPLHYKRYALASETNRGSARGNWVNYIVPKASSIPAKERKLVIKQLVIESLKPFIRTISPYRVRAYITIDESGNESAVSLIKKQKWKKARGILEKIRSREAADEYNYGLTFEGGAESADDYRDAKKYYFSALNMDSSKMIYAQGVGRMERRLREYKKIQDQLN
;
A
#
# COMPACT_ATOMS: atom_id res chain seq x y z
N MET A 1 -39.83 21.67 40.57
CA MET A 1 -40.27 20.30 40.19
C MET A 1 -40.27 20.00 38.67
N LYS A 2 -40.22 20.97 37.74
CA LYS A 2 -40.19 20.70 36.29
C LYS A 2 -38.78 20.43 35.69
N VAL A 3 -37.69 20.83 36.36
CA VAL A 3 -36.32 20.67 35.84
C VAL A 3 -35.78 19.24 36.07
N LEU A 4 -36.20 18.57 37.14
CA LEU A 4 -35.73 17.22 37.47
C LEU A 4 -36.24 16.14 36.50
N TYR A 5 -37.42 16.35 35.90
CA TYR A 5 -38.07 15.38 35.01
C TYR A 5 -37.45 15.36 33.60
N VAL A 6 -36.84 16.46 33.17
CA VAL A 6 -36.20 16.57 31.85
C VAL A 6 -34.86 15.84 31.84
N HIS A 7 -34.06 15.95 32.90
CA HIS A 7 -32.77 15.25 33.00
C HIS A 7 -32.91 13.72 33.07
N LEU A 8 -33.98 13.21 33.70
CA LEU A 8 -34.21 11.77 33.79
C LEU A 8 -34.59 11.14 32.43
N LYS A 9 -35.35 11.87 31.59
CA LYS A 9 -35.71 11.40 30.23
C LYS A 9 -34.53 11.39 29.27
N TYR A 10 -33.63 12.38 29.35
CA TYR A 10 -32.43 12.41 28.49
C TYR A 10 -31.39 11.36 28.89
N SER A 11 -31.22 11.07 30.18
CA SER A 11 -30.31 10.01 30.65
C SER A 11 -30.78 8.60 30.25
N ILE A 12 -32.09 8.34 30.22
CA ILE A 12 -32.65 7.05 29.76
C ILE A 12 -32.49 6.91 28.23
N LEU A 13 -32.67 7.98 27.45
CA LEU A 13 -32.45 7.96 26.00
C LEU A 13 -30.97 7.75 25.64
N TRP A 14 -30.05 8.28 26.44
CA TRP A 14 -28.60 8.09 26.28
C TRP A 14 -28.17 6.65 26.62
N MET A 15 -28.77 6.05 27.65
CA MET A 15 -28.50 4.65 28.02
C MET A 15 -29.00 3.66 26.96
N ILE A 16 -30.13 3.95 26.28
CA ILE A 16 -30.65 3.10 25.20
C ILE A 16 -29.81 3.25 23.92
N SER A 17 -29.28 4.45 23.62
CA SER A 17 -28.41 4.68 22.46
C SER A 17 -26.97 4.17 22.66
N VAL A 18 -26.46 4.14 23.89
CA VAL A 18 -25.19 3.47 24.23
C VAL A 18 -25.37 1.94 24.31
N GLY A 19 -26.53 1.45 24.76
CA GLY A 19 -26.86 0.02 24.77
C GLY A 19 -27.02 -0.61 23.37
N LEU A 20 -27.47 0.16 22.37
CA LEU A 20 -27.58 -0.31 20.97
C LEU A 20 -26.26 -0.30 20.18
N LEU A 21 -25.21 0.39 20.66
CA LEU A 21 -23.88 0.40 20.04
C LEU A 21 -22.94 -0.67 20.61
N ILE A 22 -23.35 -1.35 21.69
CA ILE A 22 -22.70 -2.57 22.20
C ILE A 22 -23.54 -3.78 21.78
N GLY A 23 -24.05 -3.75 20.54
CA GLY A 23 -24.52 -4.95 19.87
C GLY A 23 -23.32 -5.84 19.56
N CYS A 24 -23.17 -6.91 20.34
CA CYS A 24 -22.22 -8.01 20.20
C CYS A 24 -21.46 -8.05 18.87
N ALA A 25 -20.31 -7.37 18.81
CA ALA A 25 -19.20 -7.85 18.00
C ALA A 25 -18.65 -9.08 18.71
N SER A 26 -19.37 -10.20 18.64
CA SER A 26 -18.77 -11.50 18.85
C SER A 26 -17.69 -11.63 17.78
N THR A 27 -16.47 -11.26 18.14
CA THR A 27 -15.29 -11.55 17.34
C THR A 27 -15.13 -13.05 17.37
N ILE A 28 -15.85 -13.75 16.49
CA ILE A 28 -15.68 -15.18 16.32
C ILE A 28 -14.19 -15.39 16.05
N PRO A 29 -13.49 -16.21 16.84
CA PRO A 29 -12.04 -16.33 16.74
C PRO A 29 -11.69 -16.77 15.32
N LYS A 30 -10.94 -15.92 14.62
CA LYS A 30 -10.44 -16.24 13.29
C LYS A 30 -9.13 -16.99 13.48
N THR A 31 -9.07 -18.21 12.96
CA THR A 31 -7.84 -19.00 12.95
C THR A 31 -7.01 -18.58 11.74
N GLU A 32 -5.72 -18.29 11.96
CA GLU A 32 -4.79 -18.06 10.85
C GLU A 32 -4.45 -19.39 10.19
N LEU A 33 -4.89 -19.57 8.95
CA LEU A 33 -4.69 -20.77 8.16
C LEU A 33 -3.87 -20.45 6.90
N SER A 34 -2.96 -21.36 6.53
CA SER A 34 -2.27 -21.28 5.25
C SER A 34 -3.07 -22.04 4.18
N ILE A 35 -3.76 -21.29 3.32
CA ILE A 35 -4.64 -21.83 2.28
C ILE A 35 -3.91 -21.87 0.96
N GLN A 36 -4.11 -22.94 0.21
CA GLN A 36 -3.56 -23.08 -1.13
C GLN A 36 -4.45 -22.37 -2.16
N HIS A 37 -3.82 -21.51 -2.94
CA HIS A 37 -4.38 -20.99 -4.18
C HIS A 37 -3.81 -21.79 -5.34
N PRO A 38 -4.65 -22.34 -6.25
CA PRO A 38 -4.15 -22.95 -7.47
C PRO A 38 -3.40 -21.94 -8.33
N ALA A 39 -2.68 -22.46 -9.32
CA ALA A 39 -2.14 -21.64 -10.39
C ALA A 39 -3.31 -21.10 -11.22
N LYS A 40 -3.22 -19.82 -11.62
CA LYS A 40 -4.25 -19.19 -12.47
C LYS A 40 -4.29 -19.82 -13.87
N LEU A 41 -3.14 -20.30 -14.34
CA LEU A 41 -2.97 -21.08 -15.56
C LEU A 41 -2.69 -22.54 -15.18
N SER A 42 -3.44 -23.47 -15.75
CA SER A 42 -3.21 -24.89 -15.57
C SER A 42 -2.14 -25.40 -16.54
N LEU A 43 -0.86 -25.26 -16.18
CA LEU A 43 0.21 -25.95 -16.91
C LEU A 43 0.06 -27.48 -16.79
N LYS A 44 0.42 -28.21 -17.85
CA LYS A 44 0.31 -29.67 -17.88
C LYS A 44 1.07 -30.30 -16.70
N ARG A 45 0.47 -31.32 -16.07
CA ARG A 45 1.04 -31.98 -14.87
C ARG A 45 2.43 -32.60 -15.13
N GLU A 46 2.63 -33.05 -16.36
CA GLU A 46 3.85 -33.67 -16.89
C GLU A 46 5.05 -32.71 -16.87
N ILE A 47 4.82 -31.39 -16.96
CA ILE A 47 5.87 -30.39 -16.88
C ILE A 47 6.39 -30.35 -15.44
N ARG A 48 7.57 -30.97 -15.25
CA ARG A 48 8.30 -30.96 -13.97
C ARG A 48 9.57 -30.10 -14.03
N LYS A 49 10.14 -29.90 -15.22
CA LYS A 49 11.36 -29.12 -15.42
C LYS A 49 11.07 -27.82 -16.16
N VAL A 50 11.63 -26.73 -15.66
CA VAL A 50 11.50 -25.39 -16.24
C VAL A 50 12.90 -24.83 -16.48
N PHE A 51 13.16 -24.36 -17.69
CA PHE A 51 14.40 -23.71 -18.07
C PHE A 51 14.22 -22.21 -18.11
N ILE A 52 15.18 -21.48 -17.56
CA ILE A 52 15.30 -20.03 -17.70
C ILE A 52 16.59 -19.77 -18.45
N ASP A 53 16.49 -19.47 -19.74
CA ASP A 53 17.66 -19.14 -20.53
C ASP A 53 17.91 -17.62 -20.50
N PRO A 54 19.02 -17.15 -19.93
CA PRO A 54 19.35 -15.73 -19.92
C PRO A 54 19.44 -15.10 -21.31
N ALA A 55 19.72 -15.89 -22.37
CA ALA A 55 19.77 -15.40 -23.75
C ALA A 55 18.40 -14.96 -24.26
N PHE A 56 17.32 -15.58 -23.77
CA PHE A 56 15.94 -15.21 -24.12
C PHE A 56 15.32 -14.19 -23.17
N ILE A 57 16.12 -13.55 -22.31
CA ILE A 57 15.68 -12.48 -21.42
C ILE A 57 16.33 -11.17 -21.86
N GLN A 58 15.54 -10.33 -22.53
CA GLN A 58 15.96 -9.01 -22.98
C GLN A 58 16.13 -8.06 -21.79
N ASN A 59 17.17 -7.24 -21.80
CA ASN A 59 17.46 -6.28 -20.76
C ASN A 59 17.89 -4.92 -21.33
N THR A 60 17.47 -4.60 -22.55
CA THR A 60 17.81 -3.36 -23.26
C THR A 60 17.49 -2.11 -22.43
N ASN A 61 16.44 -2.17 -21.60
CA ASN A 61 15.99 -1.08 -20.74
C ASN A 61 16.17 -1.37 -19.24
N ASP A 62 17.09 -2.28 -18.87
CA ASP A 62 17.42 -2.58 -17.47
C ASP A 62 18.47 -1.60 -16.94
N LYS A 63 18.05 -0.35 -16.65
CA LYS A 63 18.98 0.70 -16.20
C LYS A 63 19.55 0.45 -14.79
N LEU A 64 18.94 -0.45 -14.01
CA LEU A 64 19.39 -0.84 -12.67
C LEU A 64 20.30 -2.07 -12.66
N GLY A 65 20.46 -2.78 -13.78
CA GLY A 65 21.27 -4.00 -13.87
C GLY A 65 20.73 -5.15 -13.01
N ILE A 66 19.40 -5.29 -12.91
CA ILE A 66 18.75 -6.29 -12.05
C ILE A 66 18.53 -7.64 -12.71
N LYS A 67 18.87 -7.83 -14.00
CA LYS A 67 18.65 -9.09 -14.74
C LYS A 67 19.02 -10.35 -13.96
N ASN A 68 20.25 -10.45 -13.47
CA ASN A 68 20.71 -11.65 -12.76
C ASN A 68 19.94 -11.86 -11.44
N GLN A 69 19.66 -10.77 -10.71
CA GLN A 69 18.88 -10.83 -9.48
C GLN A 69 17.45 -11.33 -9.73
N VAL A 70 16.84 -10.91 -10.84
CA VAL A 70 15.51 -11.37 -11.25
C VAL A 70 15.52 -12.86 -11.60
N ILE A 71 16.50 -13.32 -12.39
CA ILE A 71 16.63 -14.73 -12.79
C ILE A 71 16.86 -15.63 -11.57
N GLU A 72 17.81 -15.28 -10.70
CA GLU A 72 18.12 -16.03 -9.48
C GLU A 72 16.93 -16.06 -8.51
N ALA A 73 16.26 -14.92 -8.32
CA ALA A 73 15.08 -14.84 -7.46
C ALA A 73 13.92 -15.67 -8.01
N LEU A 74 13.72 -15.66 -9.33
CA LEU A 74 12.69 -16.46 -10.00
C LEU A 74 12.97 -17.96 -9.84
N GLN A 75 14.21 -18.39 -10.13
CA GLN A 75 14.65 -19.78 -9.97
C GLN A 75 14.40 -20.26 -8.54
N LYS A 76 14.95 -19.52 -7.55
CA LYS A 76 14.80 -19.86 -6.14
C LYS A 76 13.34 -19.97 -5.75
N ARG A 77 12.52 -19.01 -6.15
CA ARG A 77 11.11 -18.96 -5.72
C ARG A 77 10.28 -20.07 -6.32
N LEU A 78 10.52 -20.47 -7.57
CA LEU A 78 9.84 -21.61 -8.19
C LEU A 78 10.28 -22.94 -7.57
N ASN A 79 11.57 -23.10 -7.28
CA ASN A 79 12.10 -24.27 -6.57
C ASN A 79 11.52 -24.38 -5.14
N ASP A 80 11.43 -23.27 -4.40
CA ASP A 80 10.86 -23.23 -3.04
C ASP A 80 9.37 -23.65 -3.01
N LEU A 81 8.63 -23.47 -4.12
CA LEU A 81 7.24 -23.92 -4.23
C LEU A 81 7.13 -25.43 -4.48
N GLY A 82 8.20 -26.09 -4.92
CA GLY A 82 8.30 -27.54 -5.08
C GLY A 82 7.50 -28.12 -6.25
N ARG A 83 6.82 -27.28 -7.05
CA ARG A 83 6.07 -27.73 -8.23
C ARG A 83 6.99 -28.03 -9.41
N PHE A 84 8.08 -27.29 -9.55
CA PHE A 84 9.00 -27.36 -10.67
C PHE A 84 10.44 -27.46 -10.18
N GLU A 85 11.28 -28.18 -10.94
CA GLU A 85 12.72 -28.11 -10.88
C GLU A 85 13.20 -27.07 -11.92
N VAL A 86 13.88 -26.02 -11.45
CA VAL A 86 14.26 -24.89 -12.31
C VAL A 86 15.76 -24.84 -12.58
N ALA A 87 16.11 -24.91 -13.86
CA ALA A 87 17.49 -24.80 -14.35
C ALA A 87 17.72 -23.47 -15.06
N ILE A 88 18.89 -22.85 -14.83
CA ILE A 88 19.32 -21.66 -15.56
C ILE A 88 20.24 -22.10 -16.70
N GLY A 89 19.92 -21.70 -17.93
CA GLY A 89 20.69 -22.00 -19.13
C GLY A 89 19.84 -22.56 -20.27
N PRO A 90 20.50 -22.92 -21.39
CA PRO A 90 19.82 -23.46 -22.55
C PRO A 90 19.19 -24.82 -22.24
N VAL A 91 18.11 -25.13 -22.95
CA VAL A 91 17.44 -26.42 -22.91
C VAL A 91 18.40 -27.50 -23.41
N LYS A 92 18.83 -28.42 -22.54
CA LYS A 92 19.79 -29.48 -22.85
C LYS A 92 19.40 -30.80 -22.19
N GLY A 93 19.69 -31.91 -22.87
CA GLY A 93 19.50 -33.26 -22.34
C GLY A 93 18.04 -33.69 -22.23
N ILE A 94 17.23 -33.36 -23.24
CA ILE A 94 15.79 -33.61 -23.28
C ILE A 94 15.47 -34.33 -24.57
N ASP A 95 14.70 -35.41 -24.47
CA ASP A 95 14.12 -36.09 -25.63
C ASP A 95 12.76 -35.45 -25.92
N GLU A 96 12.68 -34.58 -26.94
CA GLU A 96 11.46 -33.81 -27.26
C GLU A 96 10.23 -34.71 -27.55
N GLU A 97 10.43 -35.99 -27.86
CA GLU A 97 9.33 -36.94 -28.08
C GLU A 97 8.81 -37.61 -26.80
N LYS A 98 9.59 -37.60 -25.71
CA LYS A 98 9.27 -38.28 -24.44
C LYS A 98 9.10 -37.32 -23.27
N ASP A 99 9.81 -36.21 -23.29
CA ASP A 99 9.85 -35.25 -22.20
C ASP A 99 9.12 -33.95 -22.60
N THR A 100 8.20 -33.51 -21.74
CA THR A 100 7.55 -32.20 -21.85
C THR A 100 8.17 -31.25 -20.82
N VAL A 101 8.85 -30.20 -21.28
CA VAL A 101 9.45 -29.18 -20.42
C VAL A 101 8.92 -27.80 -20.75
N ALA A 102 9.22 -26.81 -19.90
CA ALA A 102 8.87 -25.43 -20.18
C ALA A 102 10.10 -24.52 -20.24
N LEU A 103 10.05 -23.53 -21.12
CA LEU A 103 11.07 -22.49 -21.28
C LEU A 103 10.45 -21.13 -20.91
N ILE A 104 11.09 -20.40 -20.00
CA ILE A 104 10.72 -19.03 -19.64
C ILE A 104 11.56 -18.05 -20.46
N GLN A 105 10.88 -17.12 -21.13
CA GLN A 105 11.48 -16.08 -21.97
C GLN A 105 10.85 -14.73 -21.64
N GLY A 106 11.53 -13.61 -21.90
CA GLY A 106 10.92 -12.32 -21.58
C GLY A 106 11.81 -11.09 -21.70
N SER A 107 11.39 -10.03 -21.01
CA SER A 107 12.11 -8.77 -20.94
C SER A 107 12.06 -8.16 -19.54
N ILE A 108 13.13 -7.45 -19.17
CA ILE A 108 13.25 -6.71 -17.92
C ILE A 108 13.46 -5.24 -18.26
N VAL A 109 12.63 -4.39 -17.65
CA VAL A 109 12.71 -2.94 -17.75
C VAL A 109 12.85 -2.41 -16.33
N SER A 110 13.87 -1.60 -16.08
CA SER A 110 14.11 -1.05 -14.76
C SER A 110 14.67 0.36 -14.88
N GLY A 111 14.41 1.18 -13.88
CA GLY A 111 14.90 2.54 -13.91
C GLY A 111 14.74 3.27 -12.59
N GLU A 112 15.44 4.39 -12.54
CA GLU A 112 15.34 5.38 -11.49
C GLU A 112 14.92 6.70 -12.16
N LEU A 113 13.77 7.21 -11.76
CA LEU A 113 13.29 8.54 -12.13
C LEU A 113 13.58 9.46 -10.96
N VAL A 114 14.25 10.56 -11.26
CA VAL A 114 14.52 11.62 -10.30
C VAL A 114 13.86 12.86 -10.85
N GLU A 115 12.89 13.37 -10.09
CA GLU A 115 12.24 14.64 -10.38
C GLU A 115 12.55 15.59 -9.23
N ASP A 116 13.32 16.62 -9.53
CA ASP A 116 13.59 17.72 -8.63
C ASP A 116 12.68 18.90 -8.94
N GLY A 117 12.32 19.64 -7.90
CA GLY A 117 11.48 20.80 -8.05
C GLY A 117 11.55 21.70 -6.84
N GLN A 118 10.86 22.82 -6.98
CA GLN A 118 10.71 23.80 -5.92
C GLN A 118 9.25 24.22 -5.81
N TYR A 119 8.81 24.46 -4.58
CA TYR A 119 7.57 25.18 -4.35
C TYR A 119 7.81 26.24 -3.29
N SER A 120 6.97 27.26 -3.31
CA SER A 120 7.07 28.40 -2.43
C SER A 120 5.75 28.62 -1.71
N GLU A 121 5.82 29.03 -0.45
CA GLU A 121 4.65 29.40 0.32
C GLU A 121 4.92 30.68 1.12
N VAL A 122 3.86 31.37 1.49
CA VAL A 122 3.92 32.53 2.41
C VAL A 122 3.75 32.01 3.84
N ALA A 123 4.66 32.40 4.72
CA ALA A 123 4.58 32.14 6.15
C ALA A 123 4.51 33.45 6.92
N THR A 124 3.64 33.51 7.92
CA THR A 124 3.50 34.68 8.79
C THR A 124 4.39 34.51 10.01
N CYS A 125 5.18 35.52 10.34
CA CYS A 125 6.00 35.59 11.54
C CYS A 125 5.38 36.56 12.53
N LYS A 126 5.17 36.11 13.76
CA LYS A 126 4.56 36.93 14.81
C LYS A 126 5.52 37.04 16.00
N GLY A 127 5.63 38.24 16.55
CA GLY A 127 6.26 38.47 17.85
C GLY A 127 5.33 38.17 19.03
N GLY A 128 5.85 38.33 20.25
CA GLY A 128 5.08 38.15 21.48
C GLY A 128 4.96 36.69 21.96
N ILE A 129 4.40 36.51 23.16
CA ILE A 129 4.29 35.20 23.82
C ILE A 129 3.33 34.29 23.04
N ALA A 130 2.23 34.83 22.50
CA ALA A 130 1.33 34.10 21.62
C ALA A 130 2.04 33.57 20.36
N GLY A 131 2.90 34.38 19.72
CA GLY A 131 3.70 33.97 18.57
C GLY A 131 4.73 32.88 18.91
N PHE A 132 5.33 32.93 20.10
CA PHE A 132 6.25 31.90 20.59
C PHE A 132 5.55 30.55 20.85
N VAL A 133 4.39 30.56 21.53
CA VAL A 133 3.61 29.34 21.81
C VAL A 133 3.02 28.74 20.53
N GLY A 134 2.52 29.60 19.62
CA GLY A 134 2.07 29.19 18.28
C GLY A 134 3.20 28.61 17.43
N GLY A 135 4.41 29.18 17.52
CA GLY A 135 5.62 28.65 16.88
C GLY A 135 6.04 27.28 17.43
N ALA A 136 6.10 27.14 18.76
CA ALA A 136 6.49 25.89 19.43
C ALA A 136 5.54 24.71 19.12
N THR A 137 4.23 24.98 19.05
CA THR A 137 3.21 23.97 18.73
C THR A 137 3.18 23.61 17.24
N GLY A 138 3.41 24.58 16.35
CA GLY A 138 3.52 24.35 14.90
C GLY A 138 4.68 23.43 14.51
N ILE A 139 5.82 23.54 15.20
CA ILE A 139 7.02 22.69 14.98
C ILE A 139 6.69 21.20 15.14
N LYS A 140 5.90 20.85 16.17
CA LYS A 140 5.50 19.45 16.40
C LYS A 140 4.50 18.95 15.36
N ALA A 141 3.65 19.85 14.83
CA ALA A 141 2.55 19.48 13.96
C ALA A 141 2.95 19.24 12.49
N THR A 142 3.91 19.99 11.93
CA THR A 142 4.16 19.94 10.48
C THR A 142 5.47 19.25 10.07
N LYS A 143 6.36 18.88 11.00
CA LYS A 143 7.75 18.42 10.70
C LYS A 143 8.55 19.37 9.78
N GLN A 144 8.03 20.55 9.47
CA GLN A 144 8.69 21.57 8.67
C GLN A 144 9.62 22.36 9.61
N GLY A 145 10.85 22.64 9.15
CA GLY A 145 11.87 23.32 9.97
C GLY A 145 11.43 24.70 10.50
N VAL A 146 12.06 25.14 11.58
CA VAL A 146 11.86 26.49 12.14
C VAL A 146 12.53 27.51 11.24
N THR A 147 11.80 28.56 10.86
CA THR A 147 12.40 29.71 10.17
C THR A 147 12.11 30.99 10.95
N VAL A 148 13.05 31.91 10.97
CA VAL A 148 13.00 33.16 11.74
C VAL A 148 13.08 34.35 10.78
N SER A 149 12.30 35.41 11.01
CA SER A 149 12.48 36.68 10.28
C SER A 149 13.77 37.37 10.73
N ARG A 150 14.23 38.38 9.99
CA ARG A 150 15.39 39.22 10.29
C ARG A 150 15.23 39.96 11.61
N ARG A 151 13.99 40.19 12.04
CA ARG A 151 13.63 40.77 13.34
C ARG A 151 13.62 39.74 14.47
N GLY A 152 14.01 38.49 14.21
CA GLY A 152 14.02 37.44 15.22
C GLY A 152 12.66 36.80 15.47
N LEU A 153 11.64 37.07 14.63
CA LEU A 153 10.28 36.55 14.84
C LEU A 153 10.14 35.12 14.30
N LEU A 154 9.47 34.24 15.04
CA LEU A 154 9.20 32.87 14.60
C LEU A 154 8.14 32.87 13.52
N CYS A 155 8.46 32.30 12.36
CA CYS A 155 7.55 32.21 11.22
C CYS A 155 6.83 30.86 11.20
N LYS A 156 5.61 30.84 10.68
CA LYS A 156 4.82 29.62 10.54
C LYS A 156 3.91 29.63 9.30
N VAL A 157 3.59 28.43 8.83
CA VAL A 157 2.57 28.20 7.79
C VAL A 157 1.21 28.19 8.46
N GLY A 158 0.20 28.83 7.87
CA GLY A 158 -1.14 28.86 8.44
C GLY A 158 -1.75 27.46 8.58
N ASN A 159 -1.91 26.96 9.81
CA ASN A 159 -2.64 25.73 10.12
C ASN A 159 -3.61 25.96 11.29
N ILE A 160 -4.80 25.38 11.20
CA ILE A 160 -5.95 25.49 12.12
C ILE A 160 -5.55 25.20 13.58
N THR A 161 -4.72 24.18 13.84
CA THR A 161 -4.31 23.81 15.20
C THR A 161 -3.48 24.90 15.88
N THR A 162 -2.60 25.56 15.14
CA THR A 162 -1.76 26.66 15.65
C THR A 162 -2.57 27.93 15.84
N ALA A 163 -3.60 28.15 15.02
CA ALA A 163 -4.51 29.28 15.16
C ALA A 163 -5.35 29.12 16.44
N ALA A 164 -5.85 27.92 16.72
CA ALA A 164 -6.61 27.63 17.94
C ALA A 164 -5.77 27.81 19.23
N ALA A 165 -4.50 27.36 19.21
CA ALA A 165 -3.59 27.54 20.34
C ALA A 165 -3.25 29.02 20.59
N GLU A 166 -3.01 29.80 19.53
CA GLU A 166 -2.78 31.25 19.65
C GLU A 166 -3.99 31.99 20.19
N VAL A 167 -5.20 31.68 19.70
CA VAL A 167 -6.45 32.28 20.17
C VAL A 167 -6.69 31.96 21.64
N GLY A 168 -6.45 30.71 22.06
CA GLY A 168 -6.59 30.31 23.46
C GLY A 168 -5.64 31.05 24.40
N VAL A 169 -4.40 31.26 23.97
CA VAL A 169 -3.37 31.98 24.75
C VAL A 169 -3.67 33.48 24.79
N SER A 170 -4.06 34.09 23.67
CA SER A 170 -4.44 35.52 23.65
C SER A 170 -5.68 35.78 24.52
N ALA A 171 -6.65 34.86 24.53
CA ALA A 171 -7.83 34.98 25.39
C ALA A 171 -7.46 34.93 26.87
N LEU A 172 -6.54 34.03 27.26
CA LEU A 172 -6.00 33.96 28.63
C LEU A 172 -5.29 35.26 29.05
N PHE A 173 -4.50 35.87 28.16
CA PHE A 173 -3.81 37.13 28.47
C PHE A 173 -4.74 38.33 28.56
N SER A 174 -5.73 38.43 27.68
CA SER A 174 -6.78 39.46 27.77
C SER A 174 -7.57 39.35 29.07
N LEU A 175 -7.87 38.13 29.53
CA LEU A 175 -8.53 37.89 30.82
C LEU A 175 -7.63 38.25 32.03
N ALA A 176 -6.31 38.22 31.86
CA ALA A 176 -5.33 38.62 32.86
C ALA A 176 -5.01 40.13 32.85
N GLY A 177 -5.72 40.93 32.03
CA GLY A 177 -5.49 42.38 31.93
C GLY A 177 -4.19 42.76 31.24
N ILE A 178 -3.54 41.84 30.55
CA ILE A 178 -2.30 42.09 29.80
C ILE A 178 -2.70 42.50 28.38
N GLU A 179 -2.64 43.79 28.07
CA GLU A 179 -2.80 44.27 26.71
C GLU A 179 -1.57 43.88 25.88
N GLU A 180 -1.71 42.88 25.01
CA GLU A 180 -0.72 42.62 23.98
C GLU A 180 -0.72 43.81 23.00
N SER A 181 0.28 44.70 23.16
CA SER A 181 0.73 45.61 22.10
C SER A 181 0.74 44.84 20.78
N ARG A 182 0.01 45.36 19.78
CA ARG A 182 -0.23 44.70 18.48
C ARG A 182 1.09 44.09 17.98
N ALA A 183 1.21 42.77 18.13
CA ALA A 183 2.49 42.11 17.98
C ALA A 183 3.05 42.40 16.58
N PRO A 184 4.36 42.66 16.42
CA PRO A 184 4.93 42.86 15.10
C PRO A 184 4.67 41.61 14.26
N VAL A 185 4.08 41.83 13.09
CA VAL A 185 3.81 40.79 12.09
C VAL A 185 4.74 41.04 10.91
N ASP A 186 5.56 40.04 10.60
CA ASP A 186 6.28 39.98 9.33
C ASP A 186 5.66 38.86 8.48
N GLU A 187 5.77 38.94 7.16
CA GLU A 187 5.49 37.80 6.28
C GLU A 187 6.76 37.42 5.56
N VAL A 188 7.08 36.13 5.53
CA VAL A 188 8.24 35.60 4.80
C VAL A 188 7.80 34.68 3.68
N ILE A 189 8.50 34.75 2.56
CA ILE A 189 8.39 33.72 1.53
C ILE A 189 9.38 32.62 1.88
N ARG A 190 8.84 31.41 2.03
CA ARG A 190 9.59 30.18 2.20
C ARG A 190 9.69 29.47 0.87
N ILE A 191 10.89 29.05 0.50
CA ILE A 191 11.09 28.13 -0.62
C ILE A 191 11.48 26.76 -0.08
N TYR A 192 10.77 25.75 -0.57
CA TYR A 192 11.06 24.34 -0.37
C TYR A 192 11.63 23.78 -1.66
N LYS A 193 12.64 22.94 -1.50
CA LYS A 193 13.19 22.15 -2.59
C LYS A 193 12.91 20.70 -2.30
N TYR A 194 12.40 20.00 -3.29
CA TYR A 194 12.11 18.59 -3.18
C TYR A 194 12.81 17.81 -4.27
N LYS A 195 13.02 16.52 -3.98
CA LYS A 195 13.52 15.51 -4.89
C LYS A 195 12.67 14.27 -4.72
N ASN A 196 11.88 13.95 -5.73
CA ASN A 196 11.14 12.70 -5.84
C ASN A 196 12.05 11.69 -6.51
N ILE A 197 12.32 10.59 -5.82
CA ILE A 197 13.07 9.45 -6.35
C ILE A 197 12.08 8.32 -6.50
N SER A 198 11.86 7.87 -7.73
CA SER A 198 11.09 6.68 -8.03
C SER A 198 11.99 5.60 -8.63
N ILE A 199 12.05 4.45 -7.98
CA ILE A 199 12.75 3.26 -8.50
C ILE A 199 11.68 2.27 -8.93
N PHE A 200 11.76 1.77 -10.16
CA PHE A 200 10.80 0.82 -10.68
C PHE A 200 11.47 -0.38 -11.34
N ALA A 201 10.78 -1.51 -11.29
CA ALA A 201 11.15 -2.74 -11.96
C ALA A 201 9.90 -3.36 -12.57
N GLN A 202 9.95 -3.60 -13.87
CA GLN A 202 8.92 -4.29 -14.62
C GLN A 202 9.55 -5.51 -15.27
N VAL A 203 8.92 -6.65 -15.08
CA VAL A 203 9.33 -7.91 -15.69
C VAL A 203 8.18 -8.39 -16.57
N SER A 204 8.47 -8.93 -17.74
CA SER A 204 7.47 -9.44 -18.67
C SER A 204 7.95 -10.81 -19.14
N PHE A 205 7.31 -11.88 -18.67
CA PHE A 205 7.75 -13.26 -18.89
C PHE A 205 6.65 -14.09 -19.53
N SER A 206 7.00 -14.76 -20.61
CA SER A 206 6.21 -15.81 -21.27
C SER A 206 6.74 -17.19 -20.89
N ILE A 207 5.89 -18.21 -21.00
CA ILE A 207 6.28 -19.60 -20.81
C ILE A 207 5.88 -20.40 -22.05
N THR A 208 6.84 -21.12 -22.61
CA THR A 208 6.64 -21.94 -23.82
C THR A 208 6.78 -23.40 -23.42
N GLU A 209 5.76 -24.21 -23.70
CA GLU A 209 5.84 -25.66 -23.54
C GLU A 209 6.60 -26.25 -24.73
N LEU A 210 7.58 -27.11 -24.43
CA LEU A 210 8.43 -27.81 -25.40
C LEU A 210 8.21 -29.31 -25.23
N GLY A 211 7.77 -29.97 -26.28
CA GLY A 211 7.54 -31.41 -26.40
C GLY A 211 7.15 -31.75 -27.85
N LYS A 212 6.28 -32.75 -28.07
CA LYS A 212 5.79 -33.12 -29.42
C LYS A 212 5.14 -31.96 -30.20
N THR A 213 4.59 -30.99 -29.49
CA THR A 213 4.07 -29.74 -30.06
C THR A 213 4.63 -28.57 -29.27
N ARG A 214 4.89 -27.46 -29.96
CA ARG A 214 5.35 -26.22 -29.33
C ARG A 214 4.13 -25.33 -29.13
N GLU A 215 3.70 -25.20 -27.88
CA GLU A 215 2.60 -24.32 -27.50
C GLU A 215 3.16 -23.17 -26.65
N MET A 216 3.00 -21.94 -27.14
CA MET A 216 3.40 -20.75 -26.40
C MET A 216 2.21 -20.28 -25.57
N ILE A 217 2.38 -20.24 -24.25
CA ILE A 217 1.41 -19.62 -23.36
C ILE A 217 1.94 -18.26 -22.95
N THR A 218 1.39 -17.22 -23.57
CA THR A 218 1.78 -15.84 -23.27
C THR A 218 1.18 -15.42 -21.93
N ILE A 219 2.04 -15.16 -20.96
CA ILE A 219 1.66 -14.57 -19.68
C ILE A 219 2.23 -13.16 -19.66
N ARG A 220 1.40 -12.16 -19.40
CA ARG A 220 1.88 -10.79 -19.18
C ARG A 220 2.27 -10.66 -17.71
N SER A 221 3.44 -10.09 -17.45
CA SER A 221 3.90 -9.80 -16.09
C SER A 221 3.92 -8.29 -15.81
N ASP A 222 3.63 -7.97 -14.55
CA ASP A 222 3.28 -6.65 -14.02
C ASP A 222 4.51 -5.84 -13.53
N SER A 223 4.28 -4.55 -13.27
CA SER A 223 5.26 -3.59 -12.76
C SER A 223 5.23 -3.46 -11.23
N ALA A 224 6.40 -3.31 -10.60
CA ALA A 224 6.54 -2.86 -9.22
C ALA A 224 7.23 -1.49 -9.16
N ASN A 225 6.77 -0.61 -8.27
CA ASN A 225 7.34 0.71 -8.06
C ASN A 225 7.64 1.00 -6.59
N PHE A 226 8.64 1.83 -6.36
CA PHE A 226 8.99 2.42 -5.08
C PHE A 226 9.11 3.92 -5.28
N GLY A 227 8.48 4.71 -4.42
CA GLY A 227 8.56 6.17 -4.46
C GLY A 227 9.01 6.74 -3.13
N ARG A 228 9.94 7.69 -3.16
CA ARG A 228 10.38 8.45 -1.99
C ARG A 228 10.48 9.93 -2.33
N GLN A 229 9.82 10.76 -1.53
CA GLN A 229 9.96 12.20 -1.59
C GLN A 229 10.95 12.65 -0.50
N ILE A 230 11.95 13.44 -0.88
CA ILE A 230 12.89 14.08 0.03
C ILE A 230 12.70 15.58 -0.09
N ILE A 231 12.47 16.26 1.04
CA ILE A 231 12.24 17.72 1.09
C ILE A 231 13.34 18.33 1.95
N GLU A 232 14.05 19.34 1.43
CA GLU A 232 14.98 20.14 2.22
C GLU A 232 14.23 21.06 3.19
N SER A 233 14.85 21.39 4.32
CA SER A 233 14.32 22.41 5.22
C SER A 233 14.11 23.74 4.49
N ALA A 234 12.95 24.35 4.74
CA ALA A 234 12.59 25.63 4.15
C ALA A 234 13.64 26.70 4.41
N LYS A 235 13.89 27.57 3.43
CA LYS A 235 14.67 28.79 3.63
C LYS A 235 13.82 30.03 3.36
N ASN A 236 14.00 31.02 4.23
CA ASN A 236 13.43 32.34 4.05
C ASN A 236 14.23 33.07 2.98
N VAL A 237 13.55 33.49 1.92
CA VAL A 237 14.16 34.22 0.82
C VAL A 237 13.80 35.69 0.85
N HIS A 238 12.60 36.05 1.31
CA HIS A 238 12.20 37.46 1.36
C HIS A 238 11.25 37.71 2.54
N GLU A 239 11.32 38.91 3.10
CA GLU A 239 10.35 39.45 4.07
C GLU A 239 9.47 40.46 3.35
N SER A 240 8.19 40.12 3.13
CA SER A 240 7.21 41.10 2.68
C SER A 240 6.61 41.79 3.89
N TYR A 241 6.78 43.11 3.96
CA TYR A 241 5.98 43.96 4.85
C TYR A 241 4.74 44.39 4.07
N VAL A 242 3.57 43.93 4.47
CA VAL A 242 2.31 44.41 3.91
C VAL A 242 1.79 45.44 4.90
N SER A 243 1.80 46.71 4.51
CA SER A 243 1.18 47.72 5.35
C SER A 243 -0.34 47.48 5.40
N LEU A 244 -1.01 47.91 6.47
CA LEU A 244 -2.48 47.83 6.56
C LEU A 244 -3.17 48.55 5.39
N ALA A 245 -2.52 49.58 4.83
CA ALA A 245 -2.99 50.30 3.65
C ALA A 245 -2.94 49.45 2.36
N ASP A 246 -1.88 48.64 2.19
CA ASP A 246 -1.75 47.71 1.05
C ASP A 246 -2.77 46.55 1.16
N ALA A 247 -3.07 46.11 2.39
CA ALA A 247 -4.11 45.11 2.64
C ALA A 247 -5.53 45.66 2.37
N LEU A 248 -5.77 46.95 2.64
CA LEU A 248 -7.05 47.60 2.36
C LEU A 248 -7.32 47.75 0.85
N GLN A 249 -6.30 48.07 0.06
CA GLN A 249 -6.44 48.16 -1.40
C GLN A 249 -6.78 46.80 -2.04
N LEU A 250 -6.27 45.71 -1.49
CA LEU A 250 -6.59 44.34 -1.92
C LEU A 250 -8.05 43.93 -1.64
N LEU A 251 -8.69 44.53 -0.63
CA LEU A 251 -10.12 44.33 -0.33
C LEU A 251 -11.03 45.18 -1.23
N LEU A 252 -10.53 46.29 -1.78
CA LEU A 252 -11.34 47.27 -2.53
C LEU A 252 -11.32 47.07 -4.05
N SER A 253 -10.36 46.35 -4.64
CA SER A 253 -10.36 46.03 -6.08
C SER A 253 -10.08 44.54 -6.35
N PRO A 254 -11.07 43.72 -6.75
CA PRO A 254 -10.87 42.29 -7.01
C PRO A 254 -10.25 41.97 -8.39
N VAL A 255 -9.96 42.96 -9.23
CA VAL A 255 -9.63 42.75 -10.64
C VAL A 255 -8.27 43.38 -11.00
N ALA A 256 -7.20 42.76 -10.52
CA ALA A 256 -5.88 42.83 -11.16
C ALA A 256 -5.11 41.55 -10.80
N PRO A 257 -4.38 40.93 -11.75
CA PRO A 257 -3.68 39.68 -11.47
C PRO A 257 -2.45 39.99 -10.60
N LEU A 258 -2.55 39.83 -9.29
CA LEU A 258 -1.41 39.86 -8.38
C LEU A 258 -1.06 38.46 -7.89
N HIS A 259 -1.03 37.48 -8.79
CA HIS A 259 -0.62 36.13 -8.42
C HIS A 259 0.89 36.02 -8.12
N TYR A 260 1.72 37.01 -8.48
CA TYR A 260 3.19 36.86 -8.39
C TYR A 260 4.02 38.07 -7.96
N LYS A 261 3.45 39.22 -7.55
CA LYS A 261 4.28 40.42 -7.28
C LYS A 261 5.29 40.20 -6.14
N ARG A 262 4.91 39.48 -5.08
CA ARG A 262 5.82 39.14 -3.97
C ARG A 262 6.83 38.04 -4.33
N TYR A 263 6.44 37.08 -5.17
CA TYR A 263 7.33 36.04 -5.70
C TYR A 263 8.39 36.62 -6.65
N ALA A 264 7.99 37.54 -7.54
CA ALA A 264 8.90 38.33 -8.37
C ALA A 264 9.83 39.19 -7.50
N LEU A 265 9.31 39.87 -6.47
CA LEU A 265 10.13 40.63 -5.52
C LEU A 265 11.16 39.76 -4.80
N ALA A 266 10.84 38.51 -4.43
CA ALA A 266 11.79 37.60 -3.78
C ALA A 266 12.96 37.23 -4.70
N SER A 267 12.70 37.06 -6.00
CA SER A 267 13.75 36.83 -7.01
C SER A 267 14.62 38.07 -7.27
N GLU A 268 14.03 39.27 -7.17
CA GLU A 268 14.73 40.55 -7.39
C GLU A 268 15.51 41.03 -6.15
N THR A 269 14.94 40.90 -4.95
CA THR A 269 15.49 41.47 -3.69
C THR A 269 16.70 40.75 -3.14
N ASN A 270 17.03 39.57 -3.68
CA ASN A 270 18.20 38.79 -3.26
C ASN A 270 19.27 38.68 -4.35
N ARG A 271 19.19 39.46 -5.43
CA ARG A 271 20.10 39.38 -6.57
C ARG A 271 21.56 39.57 -6.15
N GLY A 272 22.43 38.63 -6.54
CA GLY A 272 23.86 38.64 -6.19
C GLY A 272 24.21 38.21 -4.76
N SER A 273 23.23 37.99 -3.89
CA SER A 273 23.45 37.47 -2.53
C SER A 273 23.59 35.94 -2.53
N ALA A 274 24.21 35.39 -1.48
CA ALA A 274 24.27 33.94 -1.27
C ALA A 274 22.87 33.27 -1.22
N ARG A 275 21.84 34.00 -0.75
CA ARG A 275 20.44 33.52 -0.76
C ARG A 275 19.84 33.53 -2.16
N GLY A 276 20.04 34.58 -2.94
CA GLY A 276 19.56 34.65 -4.33
C GLY A 276 20.24 33.60 -5.22
N ASN A 277 21.54 33.38 -5.03
CA ASN A 277 22.25 32.29 -5.70
C ASN A 277 21.71 30.91 -5.30
N TRP A 278 21.31 30.73 -4.03
CA TRP A 278 20.64 29.51 -3.59
C TRP A 278 19.26 29.36 -4.23
N VAL A 279 18.44 30.41 -4.36
CA VAL A 279 17.13 30.34 -5.05
C VAL A 279 17.28 29.88 -6.50
N ASN A 280 18.27 30.42 -7.22
CA ASN A 280 18.50 30.08 -8.62
C ASN A 280 19.11 28.68 -8.83
N TYR A 281 19.58 28.03 -7.76
CA TYR A 281 20.17 26.69 -7.83
C TYR A 281 19.11 25.60 -7.63
N ILE A 282 18.58 25.01 -8.70
CA ILE A 282 17.57 23.93 -8.65
C ILE A 282 18.27 22.57 -8.52
N VAL A 283 19.05 22.34 -7.46
CA VAL A 283 19.44 20.98 -7.08
C VAL A 283 19.43 20.90 -5.56
N PRO A 284 18.51 20.18 -4.92
CA PRO A 284 18.67 19.90 -3.50
C PRO A 284 19.96 19.09 -3.31
N LYS A 285 20.77 19.45 -2.31
CA LYS A 285 21.89 18.65 -1.79
C LYS A 285 21.37 17.41 -1.02
N ALA A 286 20.15 16.97 -1.28
CA ALA A 286 19.60 15.73 -0.78
C ALA A 286 20.40 14.58 -1.40
N SER A 287 21.20 13.91 -0.57
CA SER A 287 21.87 12.68 -0.94
C SER A 287 20.84 11.72 -1.54
N SER A 288 21.25 11.03 -2.62
CA SER A 288 20.50 9.90 -3.16
C SER A 288 20.15 8.90 -2.05
N ILE A 289 19.14 8.04 -2.29
CA ILE A 289 18.84 6.93 -1.37
C ILE A 289 20.16 6.23 -0.99
N PRO A 290 20.47 6.09 0.31
CA PRO A 290 21.73 5.47 0.74
C PRO A 290 21.93 4.11 0.09
N ALA A 291 23.16 3.78 -0.31
CA ALA A 291 23.44 2.56 -1.08
C ALA A 291 22.94 1.27 -0.42
N LYS A 292 23.03 1.17 0.91
CA LYS A 292 22.50 0.04 1.70
C LYS A 292 20.98 -0.08 1.58
N GLU A 293 20.27 1.05 1.72
CA GLU A 293 18.81 1.11 1.58
C GLU A 293 18.38 0.81 0.14
N ARG A 294 19.07 1.39 -0.85
CA ARG A 294 18.82 1.16 -2.28
C ARG A 294 18.88 -0.33 -2.62
N LYS A 295 19.86 -1.06 -2.08
CA LYS A 295 19.99 -2.52 -2.30
C LYS A 295 18.78 -3.30 -1.75
N LEU A 296 18.26 -2.91 -0.58
CA LEU A 296 17.07 -3.53 0.01
C LEU A 296 15.81 -3.22 -0.82
N VAL A 297 15.65 -1.97 -1.25
CA VAL A 297 14.54 -1.54 -2.12
C VAL A 297 14.55 -2.34 -3.42
N ILE A 298 15.70 -2.44 -4.10
CA ILE A 298 15.84 -3.23 -5.33
C ILE A 298 15.46 -4.69 -5.11
N LYS A 299 15.97 -5.32 -4.04
CA LYS A 299 15.64 -6.70 -3.70
C LYS A 299 14.13 -6.89 -3.51
N GLN A 300 13.46 -5.97 -2.84
CA GLN A 300 12.02 -6.03 -2.64
C GLN A 300 11.26 -5.83 -3.96
N LEU A 301 11.67 -4.86 -4.79
CA LEU A 301 11.07 -4.60 -6.10
C LEU A 301 11.13 -5.83 -7.00
N VAL A 302 12.28 -6.53 -7.04
CA VAL A 302 12.43 -7.79 -7.77
C VAL A 302 11.41 -8.82 -7.27
N ILE A 303 11.31 -9.04 -5.96
CA ILE A 303 10.37 -10.01 -5.39
C ILE A 303 8.91 -9.66 -5.71
N GLU A 304 8.52 -8.39 -5.59
CA GLU A 304 7.15 -7.94 -5.88
C GLU A 304 6.83 -8.04 -7.37
N SER A 305 7.76 -7.67 -8.26
CA SER A 305 7.57 -7.78 -9.71
C SER A 305 7.36 -9.23 -10.18
N LEU A 306 7.98 -10.20 -9.51
CA LEU A 306 7.89 -11.62 -9.85
C LEU A 306 6.62 -12.31 -9.34
N LYS A 307 6.00 -11.80 -8.26
CA LYS A 307 4.85 -12.46 -7.61
C LYS A 307 3.70 -12.76 -8.58
N PRO A 308 3.21 -11.83 -9.42
CA PRO A 308 2.09 -12.08 -10.31
C PRO A 308 2.36 -13.22 -11.31
N PHE A 309 3.55 -13.23 -11.91
CA PHE A 309 3.97 -14.29 -12.82
C PHE A 309 3.99 -15.66 -12.12
N ILE A 310 4.67 -15.76 -10.98
CA ILE A 310 4.80 -17.02 -10.23
C ILE A 310 3.43 -17.56 -9.79
N ARG A 311 2.55 -16.68 -9.31
CA ARG A 311 1.16 -17.05 -8.92
C ARG A 311 0.31 -17.47 -10.11
N THR A 312 0.69 -17.10 -11.32
CA THR A 312 -0.02 -17.50 -12.53
C THR A 312 0.34 -18.93 -12.91
N ILE A 313 1.61 -19.31 -12.82
CA ILE A 313 2.09 -20.63 -13.27
C ILE A 313 2.18 -21.69 -12.18
N SER A 314 2.20 -21.30 -10.90
CA SER A 314 2.36 -22.22 -9.77
C SER A 314 1.33 -21.96 -8.68
N PRO A 315 0.80 -23.02 -8.04
CA PRO A 315 0.04 -22.87 -6.81
C PRO A 315 0.88 -22.16 -5.74
N TYR A 316 0.21 -21.37 -4.91
CA TYR A 316 0.86 -20.58 -3.87
C TYR A 316 0.02 -20.56 -2.60
N ARG A 317 0.68 -20.45 -1.45
CA ARG A 317 0.00 -20.37 -0.16
C ARG A 317 -0.23 -18.93 0.26
N VAL A 318 -1.42 -18.66 0.79
CA VAL A 318 -1.80 -17.37 1.37
C VAL A 318 -2.29 -17.59 2.79
N ARG A 319 -1.88 -16.69 3.68
CA ARG A 319 -2.40 -16.67 5.04
C ARG A 319 -3.79 -16.05 5.02
N ALA A 320 -4.77 -16.76 5.56
CA ALA A 320 -6.15 -16.32 5.63
C ALA A 320 -6.67 -16.51 7.04
N TYR A 321 -7.37 -15.50 7.54
CA TYR A 321 -8.04 -15.54 8.83
C TYR A 321 -9.45 -16.09 8.63
N ILE A 322 -9.60 -17.40 8.84
CA ILE A 322 -10.85 -18.12 8.64
C ILE A 322 -11.34 -18.70 9.95
N THR A 323 -12.64 -18.56 10.20
CA THR A 323 -13.31 -19.24 11.30
C THR A 323 -13.57 -20.69 10.90
N ILE A 324 -13.11 -21.62 11.73
CA ILE A 324 -13.46 -23.04 11.65
C ILE A 324 -14.70 -23.24 12.51
N ASP A 325 -15.67 -24.03 12.05
CA ASP A 325 -16.82 -24.34 12.89
C ASP A 325 -16.47 -25.47 13.86
N GLU A 326 -16.29 -25.11 15.13
CA GLU A 326 -15.84 -26.05 16.16
C GLU A 326 -16.93 -27.06 16.56
N SER A 327 -18.20 -26.82 16.19
CA SER A 327 -19.28 -27.78 16.48
C SER A 327 -19.31 -28.99 15.53
N GLY A 328 -18.43 -29.04 14.53
CA GLY A 328 -18.28 -30.21 13.66
C GLY A 328 -17.41 -31.31 14.28
N ASN A 329 -17.10 -32.35 13.50
CA ASN A 329 -16.29 -33.47 13.93
C ASN A 329 -14.93 -33.03 14.48
N GLU A 330 -14.69 -33.29 15.76
CA GLU A 330 -13.50 -32.82 16.50
C GLU A 330 -12.18 -33.27 15.86
N SER A 331 -12.13 -34.50 15.35
CA SER A 331 -10.93 -35.05 14.69
C SER A 331 -10.62 -34.31 13.40
N ALA A 332 -11.63 -34.00 12.60
CA ALA A 332 -11.48 -33.20 11.39
C ALA A 332 -11.07 -31.76 11.73
N VAL A 333 -11.73 -31.12 12.70
CA VAL A 333 -11.40 -29.76 13.17
C VAL A 333 -9.95 -29.66 13.64
N SER A 334 -9.48 -30.62 14.44
CA SER A 334 -8.08 -30.68 14.91
C SER A 334 -7.08 -30.79 13.74
N LEU A 335 -7.42 -31.56 12.71
CA LEU A 335 -6.58 -31.70 11.52
C LEU A 335 -6.59 -30.44 10.64
N ILE A 336 -7.73 -29.74 10.52
CA ILE A 336 -7.86 -28.46 9.82
C ILE A 336 -7.02 -27.39 10.51
N LYS A 337 -7.08 -27.28 11.85
CA LYS A 337 -6.21 -26.38 12.64
C LYS A 337 -4.72 -26.67 12.41
N LYS A 338 -4.36 -27.95 12.25
CA LYS A 338 -3.01 -28.41 11.89
C LYS A 338 -2.70 -28.36 10.39
N GLN A 339 -3.61 -27.83 9.57
CA GLN A 339 -3.49 -27.66 8.12
C GLN A 339 -3.23 -28.97 7.35
N LYS A 340 -3.71 -30.10 7.90
CA LYS A 340 -3.61 -31.43 7.30
C LYS A 340 -4.85 -31.71 6.42
N TRP A 341 -5.03 -30.91 5.39
CA TRP A 341 -6.25 -30.83 4.55
C TRP A 341 -6.72 -32.20 4.02
N LYS A 342 -5.83 -32.97 3.38
CA LYS A 342 -6.16 -34.28 2.79
C LYS A 342 -6.62 -35.30 3.85
N LYS A 343 -6.01 -35.28 5.04
CA LYS A 343 -6.39 -36.17 6.14
C LYS A 343 -7.75 -35.78 6.74
N ALA A 344 -7.99 -34.49 6.94
CA ALA A 344 -9.29 -33.99 7.40
C ALA A 344 -10.40 -34.35 6.40
N ARG A 345 -10.14 -34.17 5.10
CA ARG A 345 -11.08 -34.53 4.01
C ARG A 345 -11.49 -35.99 4.09
N GLY A 346 -10.54 -36.91 4.21
CA GLY A 346 -10.82 -38.34 4.29
C GLY A 346 -11.58 -38.79 5.55
N ILE A 347 -11.60 -37.99 6.62
CA ILE A 347 -12.47 -38.23 7.79
C ILE A 347 -13.90 -37.79 7.46
N LEU A 348 -14.05 -36.55 7.00
CA LEU A 348 -15.36 -35.94 6.70
C LEU A 348 -16.09 -36.65 5.56
N GLU A 349 -15.36 -37.20 4.59
CA GLU A 349 -15.92 -37.98 3.48
C GLU A 349 -16.64 -39.26 3.95
N LYS A 350 -16.17 -39.88 5.04
CA LYS A 350 -16.73 -41.13 5.58
C LYS A 350 -17.99 -40.92 6.43
N ILE A 351 -18.32 -39.67 6.76
CA ILE A 351 -19.51 -39.35 7.54
C ILE A 351 -20.73 -39.49 6.62
N ARG A 352 -21.60 -40.45 6.91
CA ARG A 352 -22.77 -40.79 6.08
C ARG A 352 -23.81 -39.67 6.02
N SER A 353 -24.03 -38.98 7.14
CA SER A 353 -24.94 -37.84 7.26
C SER A 353 -24.21 -36.72 7.97
N ARG A 354 -23.64 -35.78 7.20
CA ARG A 354 -22.91 -34.64 7.74
C ARG A 354 -23.89 -33.58 8.26
N GLU A 355 -23.57 -33.02 9.42
CA GLU A 355 -24.23 -31.83 9.92
C GLU A 355 -23.74 -30.58 9.17
N ALA A 356 -24.42 -29.44 9.34
CA ALA A 356 -24.06 -28.18 8.69
C ALA A 356 -22.59 -27.78 8.94
N ALA A 357 -22.12 -27.98 10.18
CA ALA A 357 -20.73 -27.67 10.56
C ALA A 357 -19.71 -28.61 9.87
N ASP A 358 -20.06 -29.88 9.69
CA ASP A 358 -19.24 -30.85 8.98
C ASP A 358 -19.18 -30.56 7.49
N GLU A 359 -20.32 -30.18 6.87
CA GLU A 359 -20.36 -29.74 5.47
C GLU A 359 -19.51 -28.48 5.25
N TYR A 360 -19.59 -27.49 6.15
CA TYR A 360 -18.75 -26.31 6.10
C TYR A 360 -17.26 -26.66 6.22
N ASN A 361 -16.90 -27.46 7.24
CA ASN A 361 -15.53 -27.90 7.44
C ASN A 361 -15.03 -28.76 6.26
N TYR A 362 -15.91 -29.50 5.59
CA TYR A 362 -15.56 -30.27 4.40
C TYR A 362 -15.20 -29.35 3.24
N GLY A 363 -16.01 -28.31 2.98
CA GLY A 363 -15.70 -27.24 2.04
C GLY A 363 -14.36 -26.56 2.34
N LEU A 364 -14.04 -26.32 3.61
CA LEU A 364 -12.73 -25.78 4.03
C LEU A 364 -11.55 -26.68 3.64
N THR A 365 -11.71 -28.00 3.62
CA THR A 365 -10.63 -28.90 3.19
C THR A 365 -10.38 -28.83 1.68
N PHE A 366 -11.40 -28.50 0.88
CA PHE A 366 -11.25 -28.23 -0.55
C PHE A 366 -10.60 -26.88 -0.79
N GLU A 367 -11.05 -25.81 -0.11
CA GLU A 367 -10.43 -24.49 -0.17
C GLU A 367 -8.96 -24.53 0.26
N GLY A 368 -8.68 -25.13 1.43
CA GLY A 368 -7.35 -25.19 2.04
C GLY A 368 -6.30 -25.93 1.21
N GLY A 369 -6.72 -26.99 0.52
CA GLY A 369 -5.86 -27.87 -0.27
C GLY A 369 -6.07 -27.79 -1.78
N ALA A 370 -6.65 -26.70 -2.29
CA ALA A 370 -7.03 -26.58 -3.69
C ALA A 370 -5.82 -26.72 -4.63
N GLU A 371 -5.92 -27.64 -5.59
CA GLU A 371 -4.94 -27.83 -6.67
C GLU A 371 -5.47 -27.30 -8.01
N SER A 372 -6.79 -27.10 -8.12
CA SER A 372 -7.48 -26.67 -9.34
C SER A 372 -8.67 -25.74 -9.05
N ALA A 373 -9.25 -25.16 -10.09
CA ALA A 373 -10.50 -24.42 -9.96
C ALA A 373 -11.70 -25.31 -9.61
N ASP A 374 -11.64 -26.62 -9.91
CA ASP A 374 -12.68 -27.59 -9.53
C ASP A 374 -12.77 -27.76 -8.02
N ASP A 375 -11.63 -27.77 -7.31
CA ASP A 375 -11.63 -27.78 -5.84
C ASP A 375 -12.39 -26.57 -5.26
N TYR A 376 -12.36 -25.42 -5.93
CA TYR A 376 -13.15 -24.25 -5.51
C TYR A 376 -14.63 -24.38 -5.84
N ARG A 377 -15.00 -25.09 -6.91
CA ARG A 377 -16.39 -25.43 -7.22
C ARG A 377 -16.95 -26.39 -6.17
N ASP A 378 -16.17 -27.40 -5.80
CA ASP A 378 -16.51 -28.34 -4.73
C ASP A 378 -16.63 -27.62 -3.38
N ALA A 379 -15.65 -26.79 -3.01
CA ALA A 379 -15.71 -25.96 -1.81
C ALA A 379 -16.98 -25.09 -1.79
N LYS A 380 -17.31 -24.43 -2.90
CA LYS A 380 -18.54 -23.62 -3.04
C LYS A 380 -19.78 -24.48 -2.81
N LYS A 381 -19.85 -25.67 -3.42
CA LYS A 381 -20.98 -26.60 -3.28
C LYS A 381 -21.22 -26.98 -1.82
N TYR A 382 -20.17 -27.34 -1.09
CA TYR A 382 -20.28 -27.73 0.32
C TYR A 382 -20.61 -26.55 1.24
N TYR A 383 -20.06 -25.36 0.98
CA TYR A 383 -20.47 -24.15 1.72
C TYR A 383 -21.94 -23.78 1.48
N PHE A 384 -22.42 -23.95 0.26
CA PHE A 384 -23.82 -23.71 -0.06
C PHE A 384 -24.73 -24.75 0.60
N SER A 385 -24.30 -26.02 0.65
CA SER A 385 -25.00 -27.08 1.40
C SER A 385 -25.10 -26.74 2.89
N ALA A 386 -24.00 -26.36 3.53
CA ALA A 386 -23.99 -25.94 4.93
C ALA A 386 -24.92 -24.75 5.20
N LEU A 387 -24.91 -23.75 4.31
CA LEU A 387 -25.79 -22.58 4.40
C LEU A 387 -27.27 -22.94 4.27
N ASN A 388 -27.62 -23.90 3.41
CA ASN A 388 -29.00 -24.37 3.27
C ASN A 388 -29.46 -25.19 4.48
N MET A 389 -28.55 -25.88 5.15
CA MET A 389 -28.84 -26.64 6.38
C MET A 389 -29.01 -25.72 7.59
N ASP A 390 -28.20 -24.65 7.68
CA ASP A 390 -28.29 -23.66 8.75
C ASP A 390 -27.93 -22.27 8.22
N SER A 391 -28.96 -21.49 7.91
CA SER A 391 -28.83 -20.13 7.37
C SER A 391 -28.48 -19.09 8.44
N SER A 392 -28.46 -19.46 9.73
CA SER A 392 -28.17 -18.52 10.83
C SER A 392 -26.67 -18.24 10.96
N LYS A 393 -25.81 -19.16 10.51
CA LYS A 393 -24.35 -19.02 10.59
C LYS A 393 -23.79 -18.24 9.41
N MET A 394 -23.50 -16.96 9.65
CA MET A 394 -22.90 -16.05 8.67
C MET A 394 -21.57 -16.56 8.06
N ILE A 395 -20.80 -17.38 8.78
CA ILE A 395 -19.52 -17.93 8.28
C ILE A 395 -19.70 -18.81 7.04
N TYR A 396 -20.86 -19.46 6.87
CA TYR A 396 -21.15 -20.29 5.69
C TYR A 396 -21.38 -19.43 4.45
N ALA A 397 -22.17 -18.37 4.58
CA ALA A 397 -22.37 -17.38 3.52
C ALA A 397 -21.05 -16.69 3.12
N GLN A 398 -20.19 -16.39 4.11
CA GLN A 398 -18.84 -15.87 3.84
C GLN A 398 -18.01 -16.87 3.04
N GLY A 399 -18.10 -18.17 3.34
CA GLY A 399 -17.46 -19.24 2.56
C GLY A 399 -17.88 -19.22 1.09
N VAL A 400 -19.20 -19.19 0.83
CA VAL A 400 -19.75 -19.07 -0.53
C VAL A 400 -19.19 -17.83 -1.23
N GLY A 401 -19.31 -16.65 -0.61
CA GLY A 401 -18.85 -15.39 -1.19
C GLY A 401 -17.35 -15.37 -1.51
N ARG A 402 -16.52 -15.99 -0.65
CA ARG A 402 -15.08 -16.17 -0.94
C ARG A 402 -14.88 -17.00 -2.20
N MET A 403 -15.51 -18.17 -2.32
CA MET A 403 -15.32 -19.06 -3.47
C MET A 403 -15.84 -18.46 -4.77
N GLU A 404 -16.96 -17.75 -4.73
CA GLU A 404 -17.47 -17.05 -5.91
C GLU A 404 -16.52 -15.97 -6.41
N ARG A 405 -15.94 -15.17 -5.50
CA ARG A 405 -14.93 -14.19 -5.87
C ARG A 405 -13.73 -14.86 -6.53
N ARG A 406 -13.24 -15.98 -5.96
CA ARG A 406 -12.12 -16.74 -6.54
C ARG A 406 -12.46 -17.26 -7.93
N LEU A 407 -13.60 -17.92 -8.10
CA LEU A 407 -14.02 -18.44 -9.40
C LEU A 407 -14.18 -17.35 -10.46
N ARG A 408 -14.69 -16.16 -10.08
CA ARG A 408 -14.73 -14.98 -10.98
C ARG A 408 -13.34 -14.47 -11.35
N GLU A 409 -12.40 -14.41 -10.39
CA GLU A 409 -11.01 -14.05 -10.65
C GLU A 409 -10.37 -15.02 -11.66
N TYR A 410 -10.58 -16.33 -11.49
CA TYR A 410 -10.11 -17.35 -12.42
C TYR A 410 -10.66 -17.17 -13.83
N LYS A 411 -12.00 -17.01 -13.95
CA LYS A 411 -12.65 -16.83 -15.24
C LYS A 411 -12.09 -15.61 -15.99
N LYS A 412 -11.95 -14.46 -15.32
CA LYS A 412 -11.39 -13.24 -15.93
C LYS A 412 -10.00 -13.45 -16.51
N ILE A 413 -9.17 -14.27 -15.86
CA ILE A 413 -7.81 -14.54 -16.34
C ILE A 413 -7.83 -15.50 -17.53
N GLN A 414 -8.69 -16.52 -17.51
CA GLN A 414 -8.88 -17.39 -18.67
C GLN A 414 -9.38 -16.61 -19.89
N ASP A 415 -10.33 -15.69 -19.69
CA ASP A 415 -10.85 -14.80 -20.73
C ASP A 415 -9.79 -13.81 -21.27
N GLN A 416 -8.69 -13.57 -20.54
CA GLN A 416 -7.57 -12.72 -21.00
C GLN A 416 -6.49 -13.50 -21.76
N LEU A 417 -6.52 -14.83 -21.67
CA LEU A 417 -5.53 -15.74 -22.27
C LEU A 417 -6.03 -16.36 -23.58
N ASN A 418 -7.35 -16.40 -23.78
CA ASN A 418 -8.03 -16.73 -25.03
C ASN A 418 -8.36 -15.45 -25.79
#